data_AF-A0A3A9Z4T4-F1
#
_entry.id   AF-A0A3A9Z4T4-F1
#
_cell.length_a   1.000
_cell.length_b   1.000
_cell.length_c   1.000
_cell.angle_alpha   90.00
_cell.angle_beta   90.00
_cell.angle_gamma   90.00
#
_symmetry.space_group_name_H-M   'P 1'
#
loop_
_entity.id
_entity.type
_entity.pdbx_description
1 polymer ?
#
loop_
_entity_poly.entity_id
_entity_poly.type
_entity_poly.pdbx_seq_one_letter_code
_entity_poly.pdbx_strand_id
1 'polypeptide(L)'
;MLYSILTVTPLMLGHTPSGWEATAPILPLVVDAAVVIVVRLDAVLARLDAKGGGWPLLLRWMTGLMTLGLNVADSALARDPVGVAVHAVAPLLLIVTAETSLAYRRAITRALARLEDQRRAVEERERQERRECERLAREEREREQAALERREQAAREQARQDREHAERLARERAEWEAARRREEREHEARMERQRLEHAAALARAEHRQAPQRPEAPRGQARQASAQQRPEREAERAAEALERREQAAPAPALPAVHERRNESGGVPEQAPREQSGEPAGQGQVTRERVKMTEAKAREAIRQGAVHGTPVRDLAAQTGWSVGWVCARLSEVRKANGELEGVGA
;
A
#
# COMPACT_ATOMS: atom_id res chain seq x y z
N MET A 1 -10.17 53.21 16.69
CA MET A 1 -11.58 53.55 17.03
C MET A 1 -11.69 54.17 18.42
N LEU A 2 -11.17 53.57 19.50
CA LEU A 2 -11.32 54.14 20.86
C LEU A 2 -10.42 55.36 21.19
N TYR A 3 -9.34 55.60 20.45
CA TYR A 3 -8.38 56.67 20.77
C TYR A 3 -8.84 58.08 20.32
N SER A 4 -9.75 58.16 19.34
CA SER A 4 -10.24 59.43 18.74
C SER A 4 -11.27 60.14 19.64
N ILE A 5 -12.13 59.37 20.32
CA ILE A 5 -13.22 59.89 21.17
C ILE A 5 -12.68 60.57 22.44
N LEU A 6 -11.55 60.11 22.99
CA LEU A 6 -11.04 60.64 24.27
C LEU A 6 -10.29 61.98 24.16
N THR A 7 -9.79 62.34 22.98
CA THR A 7 -8.90 63.51 22.82
C THR A 7 -9.56 64.68 22.08
N VAL A 8 -10.47 64.42 21.14
CA VAL A 8 -11.07 65.47 20.30
C VAL A 8 -12.29 66.13 20.96
N THR A 9 -13.04 65.37 21.78
CA THR A 9 -14.26 65.83 22.45
C THR A 9 -14.04 67.02 23.41
N PRO A 10 -13.03 67.05 24.29
CA PRO A 10 -12.82 68.20 25.19
C PRO A 10 -12.36 69.47 24.45
N LEU A 11 -11.73 69.33 23.27
CA LEU A 11 -11.18 70.44 22.50
C LEU A 11 -12.23 71.11 21.61
N MET A 12 -13.18 70.34 21.07
CA MET A 12 -14.34 70.88 20.34
C MET A 12 -15.31 71.64 21.28
N LEU A 13 -15.48 71.19 22.52
CA LEU A 13 -16.33 71.88 23.50
C LEU A 13 -15.85 73.31 23.84
N GLY A 14 -14.54 73.59 23.71
CA GLY A 14 -13.98 74.91 23.99
C GLY A 14 -14.21 75.98 22.90
N HIS A 15 -14.58 75.58 21.68
CA HIS A 15 -14.72 76.49 20.53
C HIS A 15 -16.06 76.38 19.80
N THR A 16 -17.02 75.62 20.34
CA THR A 16 -18.35 75.47 19.73
C THR A 16 -19.28 76.60 20.21
N PRO A 17 -19.91 77.39 19.31
CA PRO A 17 -20.88 78.42 19.71
C PRO A 17 -22.08 77.80 20.45
N SER A 18 -22.60 78.52 21.44
CA SER A 18 -23.66 78.02 22.34
C SER A 18 -24.91 77.63 21.54
N GLY A 19 -25.23 76.34 21.56
CA GLY A 19 -26.36 75.74 20.84
C GLY A 19 -26.02 74.55 19.92
N TRP A 20 -24.74 74.30 19.64
CA TRP A 20 -24.29 73.21 18.74
C TRP A 20 -23.52 72.07 19.45
N GLU A 21 -23.48 72.09 20.78
CA GLU A 21 -22.76 71.12 21.62
C GLU A 21 -23.23 69.67 21.40
N ALA A 22 -24.51 69.49 21.02
CA ALA A 22 -25.10 68.17 20.78
C ALA A 22 -24.69 67.53 19.44
N THR A 23 -24.38 68.34 18.41
CA THR A 23 -23.98 67.86 17.08
C THR A 23 -22.46 67.79 16.90
N ALA A 24 -21.69 68.46 17.78
CA ALA A 24 -20.23 68.44 17.78
C ALA A 24 -19.60 67.02 17.77
N PRO A 25 -20.13 66.00 18.48
CA PRO A 25 -19.56 64.65 18.46
C PRO A 25 -19.90 63.84 17.19
N ILE A 26 -20.88 64.28 16.42
CA ILE A 26 -21.39 63.55 15.25
C ILE A 26 -20.49 63.78 14.03
N LEU A 27 -19.93 64.99 13.90
CA LEU A 27 -19.08 65.34 12.76
C LEU A 27 -17.81 64.45 12.65
N PRO A 28 -17.03 64.22 13.73
CA PRO A 28 -15.87 63.34 13.69
C PRO A 28 -16.23 61.89 13.38
N LEU A 29 -17.37 61.42 13.90
CA LEU A 29 -17.87 60.07 13.66
C LEU A 29 -18.21 59.84 12.18
N VAL A 30 -18.85 60.82 11.54
CA VAL A 30 -19.19 60.76 10.11
C VAL A 30 -17.94 60.79 9.25
N VAL A 31 -16.94 61.59 9.61
CA VAL A 31 -15.65 61.64 8.89
C VAL A 31 -14.90 60.30 9.04
N ASP A 32 -14.82 59.74 10.24
CA ASP A 32 -14.20 58.43 10.46
C ASP A 32 -14.93 57.30 9.71
N ALA A 33 -16.27 57.33 9.70
CA ALA A 33 -17.08 56.37 8.94
C ALA A 33 -16.86 56.51 7.42
N ALA A 34 -16.80 57.74 6.90
CA ALA A 34 -16.53 58.00 5.49
C ALA A 34 -15.13 57.51 5.09
N VAL A 35 -14.11 57.75 5.92
CA VAL A 35 -12.73 57.26 5.69
C VAL A 35 -12.68 55.73 5.71
N VAL A 36 -13.35 55.08 6.67
CA VAL A 36 -13.43 53.61 6.74
C VAL A 36 -14.13 53.04 5.52
N ILE A 37 -15.26 53.63 5.11
CA ILE A 37 -16.01 53.21 3.91
C ILE A 37 -15.15 53.36 2.66
N VAL A 38 -14.46 54.49 2.47
CA VAL A 38 -13.56 54.71 1.32
C VAL A 38 -12.44 53.68 1.29
N VAL A 39 -11.76 53.44 2.42
CA VAL A 39 -10.68 52.44 2.51
C VAL A 39 -11.19 51.02 2.26
N ARG A 40 -12.41 50.70 2.69
CA ARG A 40 -13.05 49.40 2.43
C ARG A 40 -13.53 49.26 0.98
N LEU A 41 -14.05 50.33 0.38
CA LEU A 41 -14.51 50.35 -1.00
C LEU A 41 -13.34 50.15 -1.96
N ASP A 42 -12.17 50.73 -1.68
CA ASP A 42 -10.92 50.50 -2.43
C ASP A 42 -10.51 49.01 -2.40
N ALA A 43 -10.70 48.35 -1.26
CA ALA A 43 -10.42 46.92 -1.09
C ALA A 43 -11.46 46.00 -1.76
N VAL A 44 -12.70 46.45 -1.93
CA VAL A 44 -13.76 45.73 -2.65
C VAL A 44 -13.62 45.92 -4.15
N LEU A 45 -13.30 47.13 -4.61
CA LEU A 45 -13.03 47.44 -6.02
C LEU A 45 -11.80 46.68 -6.53
N ALA A 46 -10.74 46.55 -5.72
CA ALA A 46 -9.57 45.76 -6.06
C ALA A 46 -9.85 44.25 -6.20
N ARG A 47 -10.93 43.73 -5.59
CA ARG A 47 -11.33 42.32 -5.69
C ARG A 47 -12.19 42.01 -6.92
N LEU A 48 -12.77 43.04 -7.54
CA LEU A 48 -13.69 42.89 -8.68
C LEU A 48 -12.99 42.99 -10.04
N ASP A 49 -11.65 43.06 -10.08
CA ASP A 49 -10.78 43.10 -11.28
C ASP A 49 -11.12 44.18 -12.33
N ALA A 50 -12.08 45.06 -12.04
CA ALA A 50 -12.20 46.31 -12.73
C ALA A 50 -10.93 47.10 -12.43
N LYS A 51 -10.13 47.40 -13.45
CA LYS A 51 -9.03 48.37 -13.37
C LYS A 51 -9.61 49.68 -12.83
N GLY A 52 -9.66 49.83 -11.51
CA GLY A 52 -10.05 51.06 -10.86
C GLY A 52 -9.09 52.10 -11.36
N GLY A 53 -9.57 52.96 -12.26
CA GLY A 53 -8.74 53.93 -12.97
C GLY A 53 -8.04 54.88 -11.99
N GLY A 54 -7.33 55.89 -12.50
CA GLY A 54 -6.66 56.89 -11.65
C GLY A 54 -7.59 57.73 -10.76
N TRP A 55 -8.90 57.46 -10.73
CA TRP A 55 -9.92 58.19 -9.99
C TRP A 55 -9.72 58.22 -8.47
N PRO A 56 -9.43 57.11 -7.76
CA PRO A 56 -9.16 57.14 -6.32
C PRO A 56 -7.88 57.92 -5.99
N LEU A 57 -6.87 57.84 -6.88
CA LEU A 57 -5.65 58.62 -6.76
C LEU A 57 -5.96 60.12 -6.91
N LEU A 58 -6.72 60.48 -7.95
CA LEU A 58 -7.14 61.86 -8.21
C LEU A 58 -7.96 62.44 -7.04
N LEU A 59 -8.94 61.70 -6.52
CA LEU A 59 -9.74 62.14 -5.38
C LEU A 59 -8.90 62.30 -4.11
N ARG A 60 -7.95 61.39 -3.85
CA ARG A 60 -7.06 61.48 -2.70
C ARG A 60 -6.15 62.72 -2.79
N TRP A 61 -5.57 62.99 -3.95
CA TRP A 61 -4.76 64.19 -4.16
C TRP A 61 -5.59 65.46 -4.05
N MET A 62 -6.81 65.48 -4.61
CA MET A 62 -7.72 66.63 -4.51
C MET A 62 -8.09 66.94 -3.05
N THR A 63 -8.51 65.92 -2.29
CA THR A 63 -8.85 66.08 -0.88
C THR A 63 -7.62 66.47 -0.05
N GLY A 64 -6.47 65.84 -0.29
CA GLY A 64 -5.22 66.15 0.41
C GLY A 64 -4.75 67.59 0.16
N LEU A 65 -4.83 68.06 -1.09
CA LEU A 65 -4.49 69.45 -1.45
C LEU A 65 -5.49 70.46 -0.87
N MET A 66 -6.78 70.11 -0.81
CA MET A 66 -7.79 70.95 -0.18
C MET A 66 -7.57 71.06 1.34
N THR A 67 -7.25 69.97 2.02
CA THR A 67 -6.88 69.98 3.45
C THR A 67 -5.58 70.74 3.70
N LEU A 68 -4.59 70.62 2.82
CA LEU A 68 -3.37 71.42 2.88
C LEU A 68 -3.69 72.91 2.74
N GLY A 69 -4.51 73.26 1.74
CA GLY A 69 -4.97 74.63 1.51
C GLY A 69 -5.65 75.22 2.73
N LEU A 70 -6.57 74.50 3.37
CA LEU A 70 -7.28 74.97 4.57
C LEU A 70 -6.36 75.15 5.78
N ASN A 71 -5.40 74.25 6.00
CA ASN A 71 -4.46 74.34 7.13
C ASN A 71 -3.44 75.46 6.94
N VAL A 72 -3.10 75.80 5.70
CA VAL A 72 -2.06 76.77 5.36
C VAL A 72 -2.65 78.15 5.04
N ALA A 73 -3.96 78.24 4.72
CA ALA A 73 -4.60 79.46 4.25
C ALA A 73 -4.45 80.65 5.20
N ASP A 74 -4.64 80.44 6.50
CA ASP A 74 -4.58 81.53 7.49
C ASP A 74 -3.16 82.08 7.64
N SER A 75 -2.16 81.18 7.74
CA SER A 75 -0.74 81.55 7.77
C SER A 75 -0.26 82.19 6.46
N ALA A 76 -0.78 81.74 5.31
CA ALA A 76 -0.47 82.31 4.01
C ALA A 76 -1.05 83.72 3.83
N LEU A 77 -2.28 83.95 4.30
CA LEU A 77 -2.92 85.27 4.32
C LEU A 77 -2.19 86.23 5.26
N ALA A 78 -1.69 85.74 6.39
CA ALA A 78 -0.84 86.50 7.33
C ALA A 78 0.60 86.73 6.83
N ARG A 79 0.97 86.17 5.67
CA ARG A 79 2.35 86.17 5.12
C ARG A 79 3.40 85.60 6.09
N ASP A 80 3.02 84.62 6.91
CA ASP A 80 3.93 83.91 7.81
C ASP A 80 4.45 82.62 7.16
N PRO A 81 5.68 82.60 6.61
CA PRO A 81 6.23 81.41 5.97
C PRO A 81 6.50 80.27 6.96
N VAL A 82 6.70 80.58 8.25
CA VAL A 82 6.97 79.56 9.28
C VAL A 82 5.67 78.83 9.64
N GLY A 83 4.58 79.57 9.84
CA GLY A 83 3.24 78.98 10.04
C GLY A 83 2.82 78.09 8.87
N VAL A 84 3.05 78.53 7.63
CA VAL A 84 2.82 77.73 6.43
C VAL A 84 3.59 76.41 6.48
N ALA A 85 4.88 76.45 6.83
CA ALA A 85 5.72 75.26 6.90
C ALA A 85 5.24 74.28 7.99
N VAL A 86 4.96 74.78 9.20
CA VAL A 86 4.51 73.96 10.33
C VAL A 86 3.17 73.29 10.04
N HIS A 87 2.20 74.03 9.49
CA HIS A 87 0.88 73.49 9.19
C HIS A 87 0.83 72.60 7.93
N ALA A 88 1.85 72.63 7.09
CA ALA A 88 1.98 71.73 5.93
C ALA A 88 2.52 70.34 6.27
N VAL A 89 3.32 70.19 7.36
CA VAL A 89 4.00 68.93 7.68
C VAL A 89 3.03 67.78 7.89
N ALA A 90 1.98 67.97 8.70
CA ALA A 90 1.02 66.90 9.00
C ALA A 90 0.22 66.44 7.76
N PRO A 91 -0.37 67.33 6.94
CA PRO A 91 -1.02 66.94 5.69
C PRO A 91 -0.08 66.24 4.69
N LEU A 92 1.17 66.72 4.55
CA LEU A 92 2.14 66.10 3.64
C LEU A 92 2.51 64.69 4.10
N LEU A 93 2.75 64.48 5.40
CA LEU A 93 3.00 63.15 5.94
C LEU A 93 1.81 62.21 5.71
N LEU A 94 0.56 62.68 5.84
CA LEU A 94 -0.63 61.87 5.56
C LEU A 94 -0.73 61.46 4.09
N ILE A 95 -0.45 62.37 3.15
CA ILE A 95 -0.47 62.05 1.71
C ILE A 95 0.62 61.02 1.39
N VAL A 96 1.84 61.25 1.86
CA VAL A 96 2.99 60.35 1.59
C VAL A 96 2.77 58.98 2.22
N THR A 97 2.32 58.91 3.47
CA THR A 97 2.05 57.63 4.15
C THR A 97 0.90 56.87 3.51
N ALA A 98 -0.13 57.55 3.01
CA ALA A 98 -1.21 56.90 2.27
C ALA A 98 -0.72 56.29 0.95
N GLU A 99 0.11 57.02 0.19
CA GLU A 99 0.64 56.55 -1.09
C GLU A 99 1.60 55.37 -0.92
N THR A 100 2.52 55.47 0.04
CA THR A 100 3.45 54.37 0.38
C THR A 100 2.71 53.15 0.92
N SER A 101 1.68 53.33 1.76
CA SER A 101 0.86 52.23 2.27
C SER A 101 0.17 51.45 1.13
N LEU A 102 -0.32 52.16 0.11
CA LEU A 102 -0.95 51.53 -1.04
C LEU A 102 0.06 50.77 -1.91
N ALA A 103 1.23 51.36 -2.17
CA ALA A 103 2.30 50.71 -2.91
C ALA A 103 2.78 49.43 -2.19
N TYR A 104 3.00 49.52 -0.87
CA TYR A 104 3.41 48.38 -0.05
C TYR A 104 2.34 47.28 -0.03
N ARG A 105 1.06 47.63 0.13
CA ARG A 105 -0.05 46.67 0.05
C ARG A 105 -0.07 45.94 -1.29
N ARG A 106 0.03 46.66 -2.41
CA ARG A 106 0.08 46.06 -3.75
C ARG A 106 1.29 45.15 -3.93
N ALA A 107 2.46 45.55 -3.45
CA ALA A 107 3.68 44.75 -3.51
C ALA A 107 3.55 43.45 -2.70
N ILE A 108 3.05 43.52 -1.46
CA ILE A 108 2.80 42.34 -0.62
C ILE A 108 1.80 41.41 -1.26
N THR A 109 0.64 41.91 -1.71
CA THR A 109 -0.39 41.06 -2.32
C THR A 109 0.14 40.34 -3.55
N ARG A 110 0.93 41.02 -4.41
CA ARG A 110 1.59 40.39 -5.56
C ARG A 110 2.63 39.34 -5.14
N ALA A 111 3.41 39.62 -4.10
CA ALA A 111 4.40 38.68 -3.59
C ALA A 111 3.74 37.42 -3.00
N LEU A 112 2.67 37.59 -2.23
CA LEU A 112 1.90 36.48 -1.66
C LEU A 112 1.23 35.65 -2.75
N ALA A 113 0.61 36.28 -3.77
CA ALA A 113 0.02 35.58 -4.89
C ALA A 113 1.05 34.72 -5.64
N ARG A 114 2.24 35.27 -5.93
CA ARG A 114 3.34 34.50 -6.55
C ARG A 114 3.78 33.30 -5.70
N LEU A 115 3.82 33.45 -4.37
CA LEU A 115 4.20 32.36 -3.48
C LEU A 115 3.13 31.26 -3.45
N GLU A 116 1.85 31.63 -3.45
CA GLU A 116 0.74 30.69 -3.53
C GLU A 116 0.73 29.94 -4.87
N ASP A 117 0.94 30.63 -5.99
CA ASP A 117 1.03 30.02 -7.32
C ASP A 117 2.20 29.03 -7.41
N GLN A 118 3.36 29.39 -6.85
CA GLN A 118 4.52 28.50 -6.77
C GLN A 118 4.22 27.24 -5.93
N ARG A 119 3.55 27.40 -4.78
CA ARG A 119 3.14 26.26 -3.94
C ARG A 119 2.18 25.33 -4.67
N ARG A 120 1.16 25.88 -5.32
CA ARG A 120 0.20 25.09 -6.12
C ARG A 120 0.90 24.32 -7.24
N ALA A 121 1.84 24.96 -7.96
CA ALA A 121 2.60 24.30 -9.01
C ALA A 121 3.47 23.15 -8.49
N VAL A 122 4.08 23.28 -7.30
CA VAL A 122 4.84 22.19 -6.67
C VAL A 122 3.93 21.04 -6.26
N GLU A 123 2.80 21.34 -5.61
CA GLU A 123 1.83 20.31 -5.20
C GLU A 123 1.25 19.55 -6.41
N GLU A 124 0.99 20.24 -7.52
CA GLU A 124 0.53 19.61 -8.76
C GLU A 124 1.58 18.67 -9.36
N ARG A 125 2.85 19.09 -9.37
CA ARG A 125 3.96 18.23 -9.83
C ARG A 125 4.11 16.99 -8.95
N GLU A 126 4.09 17.15 -7.63
CA GLU A 126 4.15 16.00 -6.72
C GLU A 126 2.97 15.04 -6.90
N ARG A 127 1.77 15.56 -7.16
CA ARG A 127 0.59 14.72 -7.45
C ARG A 127 0.74 13.99 -8.78
N GLN A 128 1.30 14.64 -9.80
CA GLN A 128 1.57 14.00 -11.10
C GLN A 128 2.62 12.89 -10.94
N GLU A 129 3.75 13.18 -10.31
CA GLU A 129 4.81 12.20 -10.04
C GLU A 129 4.30 11.00 -9.24
N ARG A 130 3.47 11.23 -8.20
CA ARG A 130 2.85 10.14 -7.43
C ARG A 130 1.95 9.26 -8.28
N ARG A 131 1.13 9.86 -9.16
CA ARG A 131 0.25 9.12 -10.08
C ARG A 131 1.04 8.31 -11.09
N GLU A 132 2.14 8.86 -11.60
CA GLU A 132 3.02 8.16 -12.54
C GLU A 132 3.74 6.99 -11.87
N CYS A 133 4.34 7.20 -10.69
CA CYS A 133 4.95 6.14 -9.89
C CYS A 133 3.95 5.04 -9.54
N GLU A 134 2.71 5.40 -9.16
CA GLU A 134 1.67 4.43 -8.86
C GLU A 134 1.26 3.63 -10.11
N ARG A 135 1.15 4.28 -11.28
CA ARG A 135 0.87 3.60 -12.54
C ARG A 135 1.98 2.61 -12.90
N LEU A 136 3.24 3.04 -12.82
CA LEU A 136 4.40 2.18 -13.10
C LEU A 136 4.45 0.99 -12.13
N ALA A 137 4.19 1.21 -10.85
CA ALA A 137 4.16 0.14 -9.86
C ALA A 137 3.01 -0.86 -10.10
N ARG A 138 1.85 -0.41 -10.60
CA ARG A 138 0.76 -1.30 -11.00
C ARG A 138 1.13 -2.13 -12.23
N GLU A 139 1.69 -1.50 -13.26
CA GLU A 139 2.15 -2.19 -14.46
C GLU A 139 3.25 -3.22 -14.15
N GLU A 140 4.16 -2.91 -13.24
CA GLU A 140 5.21 -3.84 -12.79
C GLU A 140 4.61 -5.06 -12.09
N ARG A 141 3.69 -4.85 -11.14
CA ARG A 141 2.98 -5.95 -10.45
C ARG A 141 2.19 -6.82 -11.41
N GLU A 142 1.53 -6.23 -12.40
CA GLU A 142 0.81 -6.98 -13.44
C GLU A 142 1.76 -7.81 -14.30
N ARG A 143 2.94 -7.27 -14.65
CA ARG A 143 3.99 -8.02 -15.38
C ARG A 143 4.54 -9.16 -14.55
N GLU A 144 4.80 -8.94 -13.26
CA GLU A 144 5.27 -9.98 -12.34
C GLU A 144 4.24 -11.10 -12.18
N GLN A 145 2.95 -10.75 -11.98
CA GLN A 145 1.86 -11.71 -11.90
C GLN A 145 1.73 -12.51 -13.20
N ALA A 146 1.72 -11.84 -14.36
CA ALA A 146 1.68 -12.53 -15.65
C ALA A 146 2.90 -13.44 -15.87
N ALA A 147 4.08 -13.06 -15.38
CA ALA A 147 5.27 -13.90 -15.45
C ALA A 147 5.17 -15.14 -14.55
N LEU A 148 4.63 -14.99 -13.34
CA LEU A 148 4.37 -16.11 -12.42
C LEU A 148 3.33 -17.06 -13.01
N GLU A 149 2.23 -16.55 -13.55
CA GLU A 149 1.19 -17.36 -14.19
C GLU A 149 1.75 -18.14 -15.39
N ARG A 150 2.58 -17.53 -16.24
CA ARG A 150 3.26 -18.22 -17.35
C ARG A 150 4.18 -19.33 -16.86
N ARG A 151 4.95 -19.09 -15.80
CA ARG A 151 5.82 -20.12 -15.19
C ARG A 151 5.01 -21.27 -14.62
N GLU A 152 3.90 -20.97 -13.96
CA GLU A 152 3.02 -21.99 -13.42
C GLU A 152 2.35 -22.81 -14.53
N GLN A 153 1.87 -22.17 -15.59
CA GLN A 153 1.32 -22.86 -16.76
C GLN A 153 2.36 -23.77 -17.42
N ALA A 154 3.59 -23.28 -17.64
CA ALA A 154 4.67 -24.07 -18.19
C ALA A 154 5.02 -25.28 -17.29
N ALA A 155 5.07 -25.09 -15.97
CA ALA A 155 5.32 -26.18 -15.02
C ALA A 155 4.19 -27.22 -15.02
N ARG A 156 2.92 -26.79 -15.11
CA ARG A 156 1.77 -27.69 -15.23
C ARG A 156 1.81 -28.48 -16.54
N GLU A 157 2.22 -27.87 -17.63
CA GLU A 157 2.37 -28.54 -18.92
C GLU A 157 3.50 -29.57 -18.90
N GLN A 158 4.68 -29.20 -18.35
CA GLN A 158 5.79 -30.12 -18.15
C GLN A 158 5.37 -31.30 -17.27
N ALA A 159 4.67 -31.08 -16.16
CA ALA A 159 4.19 -32.16 -15.30
C ALA A 159 3.21 -33.11 -16.01
N ARG A 160 2.42 -32.61 -16.97
CA ARG A 160 1.58 -33.48 -17.82
C ARG A 160 2.44 -34.31 -18.77
N GLN A 161 3.40 -33.68 -19.45
CA GLN A 161 4.31 -34.36 -20.36
C GLN A 161 5.13 -35.45 -19.65
N ASP A 162 5.60 -35.17 -18.44
CA ASP A 162 6.35 -36.12 -17.60
C ASP A 162 5.49 -37.32 -17.20
N ARG A 163 4.22 -37.09 -16.81
CA ARG A 163 3.28 -38.18 -16.50
C ARG A 163 3.02 -39.06 -17.72
N GLU A 164 2.76 -38.46 -18.88
CA GLU A 164 2.55 -39.23 -20.11
C GLU A 164 3.82 -39.99 -20.52
N HIS A 165 5.00 -39.40 -20.36
CA HIS A 165 6.26 -40.07 -20.63
C HIS A 165 6.50 -41.24 -19.66
N ALA A 166 6.24 -41.04 -18.36
CA ALA A 166 6.31 -42.10 -17.36
C ALA A 166 5.32 -43.23 -17.64
N GLU A 167 4.08 -42.92 -18.05
CA GLU A 167 3.09 -43.92 -18.46
C GLU A 167 3.54 -44.70 -19.69
N ARG A 168 4.11 -44.03 -20.70
CA ARG A 168 4.69 -44.68 -21.89
C ARG A 168 5.80 -45.66 -21.50
N LEU A 169 6.74 -45.21 -20.67
CA LEU A 169 7.83 -46.06 -20.16
C LEU A 169 7.30 -47.23 -19.33
N ALA A 170 6.26 -47.03 -18.51
CA ALA A 170 5.66 -48.08 -17.72
C ALA A 170 4.96 -49.14 -18.59
N ARG A 171 4.24 -48.72 -19.65
CA ARG A 171 3.64 -49.64 -20.63
C ARG A 171 4.70 -50.44 -21.35
N GLU A 172 5.75 -49.78 -21.82
CA GLU A 172 6.87 -50.45 -22.50
C GLU A 172 7.52 -51.50 -21.61
N ARG A 173 7.81 -51.15 -20.33
CA ARG A 173 8.34 -52.11 -19.34
C ARG A 173 7.40 -53.29 -19.11
N ALA A 174 6.10 -53.04 -18.95
CA ALA A 174 5.12 -54.09 -18.76
C ALA A 174 5.02 -55.02 -19.98
N GLU A 175 5.14 -54.48 -21.19
CA GLU A 175 5.18 -55.26 -22.44
C GLU A 175 6.44 -56.12 -22.52
N TRP A 176 7.61 -55.57 -22.20
CA TRP A 176 8.88 -56.31 -22.11
C TRP A 176 8.81 -57.44 -21.08
N GLU A 177 8.28 -57.18 -19.89
CA GLU A 177 8.10 -58.21 -18.85
C GLU A 177 7.09 -59.28 -19.25
N ALA A 178 6.01 -58.90 -19.93
CA ALA A 178 5.02 -59.84 -20.45
C ALA A 178 5.59 -60.72 -21.56
N ALA A 179 6.42 -60.15 -22.45
CA ALA A 179 7.17 -60.88 -23.46
C ALA A 179 8.14 -61.88 -22.82
N ARG A 180 8.94 -61.44 -21.85
CA ARG A 180 9.86 -62.32 -21.11
C ARG A 180 9.13 -63.47 -20.41
N ARG A 181 7.99 -63.19 -19.76
CA ARG A 181 7.14 -64.23 -19.15
C ARG A 181 6.50 -65.18 -20.17
N ARG A 182 6.29 -64.75 -21.42
CA ARG A 182 5.84 -65.65 -22.50
C ARG A 182 6.99 -66.55 -22.95
N GLU A 183 8.17 -65.99 -23.16
CA GLU A 183 9.36 -66.73 -23.53
C GLU A 183 9.75 -67.77 -22.47
N GLU A 184 9.71 -67.41 -21.18
CA GLU A 184 9.96 -68.33 -20.06
C GLU A 184 8.95 -69.48 -20.06
N ARG A 185 7.65 -69.19 -20.19
CA ARG A 185 6.60 -70.23 -20.26
C ARG A 185 6.74 -71.13 -21.49
N GLU A 186 7.11 -70.56 -22.64
CA GLU A 186 7.37 -71.35 -23.84
C GLU A 186 8.60 -72.23 -23.68
N HIS A 187 9.66 -71.72 -23.05
CA HIS A 187 10.86 -72.50 -22.76
C HIS A 187 10.58 -73.64 -21.79
N GLU A 188 9.86 -73.36 -20.68
CA GLU A 188 9.41 -74.38 -19.73
C GLU A 188 8.53 -75.44 -20.42
N ALA A 189 7.56 -75.03 -21.23
CA ALA A 189 6.71 -75.94 -21.99
C ALA A 189 7.52 -76.79 -22.99
N ARG A 190 8.57 -76.24 -23.61
CA ARG A 190 9.49 -77.01 -24.48
C ARG A 190 10.28 -78.03 -23.66
N MET A 191 10.83 -77.63 -22.52
CA MET A 191 11.58 -78.52 -21.63
C MET A 191 10.69 -79.64 -21.08
N GLU A 192 9.45 -79.34 -20.71
CA GLU A 192 8.48 -80.33 -20.26
C GLU A 192 8.10 -81.31 -21.38
N ARG A 193 7.86 -80.82 -22.60
CA ARG A 193 7.63 -81.67 -23.77
C ARG A 193 8.82 -82.60 -24.02
N GLN A 194 10.04 -82.08 -23.98
CA GLN A 194 11.25 -82.90 -24.12
C GLN A 194 11.37 -83.97 -23.02
N ARG A 195 11.06 -83.61 -21.76
CA ARG A 195 11.03 -84.57 -20.64
C ARG A 195 9.99 -85.66 -20.84
N LEU A 196 8.78 -85.29 -21.23
CA LEU A 196 7.69 -86.24 -21.51
C LEU A 196 8.01 -87.13 -22.71
N GLU A 197 8.58 -86.59 -23.78
CA GLU A 197 9.04 -87.36 -24.93
C GLU A 197 10.14 -88.35 -24.55
N HIS A 198 11.10 -87.92 -23.73
CA HIS A 198 12.17 -88.78 -23.25
C HIS A 198 11.64 -89.89 -22.32
N ALA A 199 10.75 -89.55 -21.38
CA ALA A 199 10.09 -90.52 -20.52
C ALA A 199 9.23 -91.51 -21.32
N ALA A 200 8.49 -91.04 -22.33
CA ALA A 200 7.70 -91.90 -23.21
C ALA A 200 8.58 -92.79 -24.10
N ALA A 201 9.78 -92.34 -24.48
CA ALA A 201 10.76 -93.17 -25.18
C ALA A 201 11.32 -94.27 -24.28
N LEU A 202 11.65 -93.95 -23.02
CA LEU A 202 12.07 -94.91 -22.01
C LEU A 202 10.96 -95.94 -21.71
N ALA A 203 9.73 -95.50 -21.48
CA ALA A 203 8.60 -96.39 -21.26
C ALA A 203 8.33 -97.29 -22.48
N ARG A 204 8.47 -96.78 -23.71
CA ARG A 204 8.38 -97.59 -24.94
C ARG A 204 9.51 -98.63 -25.02
N ALA A 205 10.71 -98.32 -24.54
CA ALA A 205 11.82 -99.27 -24.46
C ALA A 205 11.55 -100.36 -23.41
N GLU A 206 11.04 -99.98 -22.22
CA GLU A 206 10.64 -100.92 -21.18
C GLU A 206 9.49 -101.84 -21.62
N HIS A 207 8.47 -101.30 -22.29
CA HIS A 207 7.35 -102.09 -22.80
C HIS A 207 7.76 -103.08 -23.90
N ARG A 208 8.83 -102.77 -24.66
CA ARG A 208 9.44 -103.74 -25.59
C ARG A 208 10.20 -104.86 -24.87
N GLN A 209 10.60 -104.67 -23.62
CA GLN A 209 11.35 -105.66 -22.83
C GLN A 209 10.47 -106.46 -21.85
N ALA A 210 9.23 -106.04 -21.59
CA ALA A 210 8.31 -106.75 -20.70
C ALA A 210 7.60 -107.92 -21.43
N PRO A 211 7.71 -109.18 -20.94
CA PRO A 211 6.91 -110.28 -21.46
C PRO A 211 5.42 -110.07 -21.13
N GLN A 212 4.56 -110.33 -22.12
CA GLN A 212 3.11 -110.18 -22.07
C GLN A 212 2.50 -110.84 -20.82
N ARG A 213 2.09 -110.04 -19.84
CA ARG A 213 1.25 -110.49 -18.72
C ARG A 213 -0.23 -110.26 -19.07
N PRO A 214 -1.10 -111.25 -18.81
CA PRO A 214 -2.52 -111.19 -19.19
C PRO A 214 -3.28 -110.12 -18.38
N GLU A 215 -4.19 -109.45 -19.07
CA GLU A 215 -5.05 -108.38 -18.58
C GLU A 215 -6.00 -108.87 -17.48
N ALA A 216 -6.01 -108.19 -16.34
CA ALA A 216 -6.96 -108.38 -15.24
C ALA A 216 -8.06 -107.30 -15.27
N PRO A 217 -9.27 -107.59 -14.76
CA PRO A 217 -10.50 -106.89 -15.19
C PRO A 217 -10.67 -105.50 -14.56
N ARG A 218 -10.74 -104.47 -15.41
CA ARG A 218 -10.93 -103.04 -15.08
C ARG A 218 -12.38 -102.66 -14.66
N GLY A 219 -13.12 -103.59 -14.07
CA GLY A 219 -14.56 -103.42 -13.76
C GLY A 219 -14.87 -102.59 -12.51
N GLN A 220 -14.02 -102.62 -11.47
CA GLN A 220 -14.40 -102.10 -10.13
C GLN A 220 -14.01 -100.62 -9.88
N ALA A 221 -13.01 -100.07 -10.59
CA ALA A 221 -12.54 -98.70 -10.36
C ALA A 221 -13.48 -97.61 -10.94
N ARG A 222 -14.30 -97.94 -11.94
CA ARG A 222 -15.28 -97.01 -12.55
C ARG A 222 -16.54 -96.81 -11.69
N GLN A 223 -16.89 -97.75 -10.81
CA GLN A 223 -18.04 -97.61 -9.91
C GLN A 223 -17.75 -96.68 -8.72
N ALA A 224 -16.52 -96.69 -8.19
CA ALA A 224 -16.15 -95.81 -7.07
C ALA A 224 -16.06 -94.32 -7.48
N SER A 225 -15.69 -94.02 -8.73
CA SER A 225 -15.53 -92.63 -9.22
C SER A 225 -16.85 -92.02 -9.73
N ALA A 226 -17.87 -92.85 -10.00
CA ALA A 226 -19.22 -92.37 -10.34
C ALA A 226 -20.02 -91.92 -9.10
N GLN A 227 -19.73 -92.47 -7.91
CA GLN A 227 -20.42 -92.11 -6.66
C GLN A 227 -19.88 -90.83 -5.99
N GLN A 228 -18.62 -90.45 -6.23
CA GLN A 228 -17.98 -89.29 -5.58
C GLN A 228 -18.19 -87.94 -6.30
N ARG A 229 -18.76 -87.95 -7.52
CA ARG A 229 -19.06 -86.72 -8.27
C ARG A 229 -20.17 -85.85 -7.68
N PRO A 230 -21.34 -86.39 -7.25
CA PRO A 230 -22.41 -85.55 -6.70
C PRO A 230 -22.04 -84.93 -5.34
N GLU A 231 -21.23 -85.61 -4.51
CA GLU A 231 -20.80 -85.08 -3.21
C GLU A 231 -19.87 -83.87 -3.37
N ARG A 232 -18.91 -83.93 -4.29
CA ARG A 232 -17.98 -82.80 -4.55
C ARG A 232 -18.64 -81.60 -5.22
N GLU A 233 -19.74 -81.80 -5.95
CA GLU A 233 -20.52 -80.69 -6.52
C GLU A 233 -21.43 -80.04 -5.47
N ALA A 234 -21.99 -80.82 -4.54
CA ALA A 234 -22.77 -80.30 -3.42
C ALA A 234 -21.91 -79.47 -2.45
N GLU A 235 -20.68 -79.91 -2.16
CA GLU A 235 -19.74 -79.20 -1.27
C GLU A 235 -19.33 -77.82 -1.84
N ARG A 236 -19.07 -77.76 -3.16
CA ARG A 236 -18.74 -76.49 -3.84
C ARG A 236 -19.94 -75.54 -3.93
N ALA A 237 -21.16 -76.07 -4.02
CA ALA A 237 -22.37 -75.26 -4.02
C ALA A 237 -22.65 -74.64 -2.63
N ALA A 238 -22.35 -75.35 -1.54
CA ALA A 238 -22.46 -74.84 -0.18
C ALA A 238 -21.45 -73.72 0.11
N GLU A 239 -20.17 -73.89 -0.27
CA GLU A 239 -19.15 -72.84 -0.09
C GLU A 239 -19.45 -71.56 -0.89
N ALA A 240 -20.11 -71.68 -2.05
CA ALA A 240 -20.48 -70.52 -2.87
C ALA A 240 -21.62 -69.69 -2.25
N LEU A 241 -22.49 -70.31 -1.43
CA LEU A 241 -23.57 -69.63 -0.71
C LEU A 241 -23.05 -68.88 0.51
N GLU A 242 -22.15 -69.49 1.30
CA GLU A 242 -21.52 -68.82 2.46
C GLU A 242 -20.72 -67.57 2.05
N ARG A 243 -19.98 -67.63 0.93
CA ARG A 243 -19.25 -66.45 0.43
C ARG A 243 -20.18 -65.30 0.01
N ARG A 244 -21.41 -65.62 -0.39
CA ARG A 244 -22.40 -64.62 -0.82
C ARG A 244 -23.07 -63.95 0.39
N GLU A 245 -23.20 -64.66 1.50
CA GLU A 245 -23.71 -64.13 2.77
C GLU A 245 -22.69 -63.22 3.46
N GLN A 246 -21.39 -63.54 3.38
CA GLN A 246 -20.31 -62.71 3.95
C GLN A 246 -19.99 -61.44 3.15
N ALA A 247 -20.49 -61.32 1.91
CA ALA A 247 -20.21 -60.20 1.00
C ALA A 247 -21.33 -59.14 0.95
N ALA A 248 -22.29 -59.15 1.89
CA ALA A 248 -23.32 -58.12 1.97
C ALA A 248 -22.75 -56.79 2.54
N PRO A 249 -22.89 -55.64 1.85
CA PRO A 249 -22.36 -54.37 2.33
C PRO A 249 -23.22 -53.79 3.46
N ALA A 250 -22.56 -53.39 4.55
CA ALA A 250 -23.18 -52.72 5.70
C ALA A 250 -23.78 -51.34 5.32
N PRO A 251 -24.90 -50.92 5.91
CA PRO A 251 -25.55 -49.65 5.60
C PRO A 251 -24.76 -48.47 6.18
N ALA A 252 -24.60 -47.43 5.36
CA ALA A 252 -24.05 -46.14 5.74
C ALA A 252 -24.94 -45.44 6.79
N LEU A 253 -24.31 -44.92 7.84
CA LEU A 253 -24.91 -43.98 8.80
C LEU A 253 -24.24 -42.61 8.71
N PRO A 254 -24.98 -41.53 9.04
CA PRO A 254 -24.63 -40.17 8.64
C PRO A 254 -23.68 -39.46 9.60
N ALA A 255 -22.98 -38.47 9.05
CA ALA A 255 -22.05 -37.58 9.71
C ALA A 255 -22.70 -36.79 10.87
N VAL A 256 -22.01 -36.75 12.01
CA VAL A 256 -22.27 -35.79 13.08
C VAL A 256 -20.95 -35.11 13.45
N HIS A 257 -20.99 -33.78 13.39
CA HIS A 257 -19.97 -32.86 13.87
C HIS A 257 -19.69 -33.05 15.35
N GLU A 258 -18.43 -33.10 15.75
CA GLU A 258 -18.04 -32.61 17.08
C GLU A 258 -16.67 -31.93 17.04
N ARG A 259 -16.69 -30.68 17.53
CA ARG A 259 -15.53 -29.81 17.75
C ARG A 259 -14.77 -30.24 19.01
N ARG A 260 -13.52 -29.72 19.10
CA ARG A 260 -12.71 -29.45 20.31
C ARG A 260 -11.71 -30.59 20.61
N ASN A 261 -10.47 -30.40 21.03
CA ASN A 261 -9.47 -29.32 21.05
C ASN A 261 -8.18 -30.00 21.58
N GLU A 262 -7.06 -29.32 21.43
CA GLU A 262 -5.81 -29.48 22.22
C GLU A 262 -4.71 -30.46 21.74
N SER A 263 -3.51 -29.84 21.66
CA SER A 263 -2.20 -30.35 22.08
C SER A 263 -1.20 -30.81 21.00
N GLY A 264 -0.38 -29.83 20.58
CA GLY A 264 1.08 -29.89 20.81
C GLY A 264 1.96 -30.60 19.78
N GLY A 265 2.96 -29.87 19.26
CA GLY A 265 4.13 -30.49 18.62
C GLY A 265 4.88 -29.62 17.61
N VAL A 266 5.77 -28.76 18.10
CA VAL A 266 6.88 -28.09 17.38
C VAL A 266 7.88 -29.16 16.89
N PRO A 267 8.48 -29.05 15.67
CA PRO A 267 9.80 -28.40 15.41
C PRO A 267 9.81 -27.66 14.05
N GLU A 268 10.79 -26.87 13.59
CA GLU A 268 12.05 -26.32 14.08
C GLU A 268 12.54 -25.41 12.95
N GLN A 269 13.03 -24.23 13.32
CA GLN A 269 13.53 -23.22 12.38
C GLN A 269 14.95 -23.57 11.95
N ALA A 270 15.24 -23.49 10.65
CA ALA A 270 16.59 -23.42 10.12
C ALA A 270 16.83 -22.04 9.46
N PRO A 271 17.99 -21.40 9.66
CA PRO A 271 18.28 -20.06 9.15
C PRO A 271 18.83 -20.12 7.72
N ARG A 272 18.40 -19.19 6.87
CA ARG A 272 19.10 -18.88 5.61
C ARG A 272 19.61 -17.44 5.67
N GLU A 273 20.90 -17.34 5.90
CA GLU A 273 21.73 -16.19 5.54
C GLU A 273 22.10 -16.26 4.04
N GLN A 274 22.53 -15.10 3.53
CA GLN A 274 23.13 -14.76 2.23
C GLN A 274 22.15 -14.22 1.17
N SER A 275 22.08 -12.89 0.99
CA SER A 275 23.04 -12.01 0.29
C SER A 275 22.89 -12.09 -1.23
N GLY A 276 22.35 -11.02 -1.83
CA GLY A 276 22.27 -10.78 -3.27
C GLY A 276 21.71 -9.38 -3.56
N GLU A 277 22.50 -8.57 -4.26
CA GLU A 277 22.44 -7.12 -4.46
C GLU A 277 21.21 -6.55 -5.21
N PRO A 278 20.93 -5.24 -5.08
CA PRO A 278 20.07 -4.50 -6.00
C PRO A 278 20.87 -3.75 -7.10
N ALA A 279 20.43 -3.87 -8.34
CA ALA A 279 20.94 -3.11 -9.47
C ALA A 279 20.29 -1.71 -9.57
N GLY A 280 21.10 -0.67 -9.35
CA GLY A 280 21.26 0.52 -10.20
C GLY A 280 20.09 1.49 -10.44
N GLN A 281 20.18 2.68 -9.82
CA GLN A 281 20.13 4.05 -10.40
C GLN A 281 19.98 5.01 -9.20
N GLY A 282 20.95 5.84 -8.80
CA GLY A 282 21.69 6.81 -9.58
C GLY A 282 21.58 8.18 -8.88
N GLN A 283 22.10 8.30 -7.65
CA GLN A 283 22.31 9.59 -7.00
C GLN A 283 23.62 9.55 -6.21
N VAL A 284 24.48 10.51 -6.51
CA VAL A 284 25.80 10.73 -5.92
C VAL A 284 25.71 10.77 -4.40
N THR A 285 25.96 9.63 -3.75
CA THR A 285 26.11 9.55 -2.30
C THR A 285 27.46 10.15 -1.94
N ARG A 286 27.46 11.42 -1.51
CA ARG A 286 28.40 11.83 -0.46
C ARG A 286 28.24 10.80 0.66
N GLU A 287 29.32 10.10 0.96
CA GLU A 287 29.44 9.13 2.04
C GLU A 287 29.07 9.84 3.35
N ARG A 288 27.78 9.82 3.69
CA ARG A 288 27.28 10.39 4.93
C ARG A 288 27.67 9.42 6.03
N VAL A 289 28.65 9.83 6.83
CA VAL A 289 29.05 9.11 8.03
C VAL A 289 27.81 8.89 8.90
N LYS A 290 27.37 7.63 8.97
CA LYS A 290 26.23 7.21 9.77
C LYS A 290 26.54 7.48 11.24
N MET A 291 25.69 8.26 11.92
CA MET A 291 25.86 8.53 13.34
C MET A 291 25.76 7.21 14.13
N THR A 292 26.54 7.10 15.21
CA THR A 292 26.38 5.98 16.15
C THR A 292 24.97 5.97 16.70
N GLU A 293 24.43 4.78 16.99
CA GLU A 293 23.04 4.61 17.42
C GLU A 293 22.70 5.48 18.64
N ALA A 294 23.61 5.55 19.63
CA ALA A 294 23.43 6.38 20.82
C ALA A 294 23.24 7.87 20.48
N LYS A 295 24.05 8.41 19.56
CA LYS A 295 23.94 9.81 19.12
C LYS A 295 22.69 10.04 18.26
N ALA A 296 22.31 9.07 17.43
CA ALA A 296 21.09 9.15 16.63
C ALA A 296 19.83 9.16 17.50
N ARG A 297 19.78 8.34 18.55
CA ARG A 297 18.68 8.34 19.54
C ARG A 297 18.57 9.69 20.25
N GLU A 298 19.70 10.28 20.63
CA GLU A 298 19.71 11.61 21.26
C GLU A 298 19.19 12.71 20.31
N ALA A 299 19.66 12.72 19.06
CA ALA A 299 19.18 13.66 18.05
C ALA A 299 17.66 13.52 17.79
N ILE A 300 17.13 12.29 17.80
CA ILE A 300 15.69 12.04 17.67
C ILE A 300 14.91 12.56 18.88
N ARG A 301 15.41 12.39 20.11
CA ARG A 301 14.77 12.96 21.31
C ARG A 301 14.67 14.48 21.24
N GLN A 302 15.75 15.14 20.86
CA GLN A 302 15.77 16.60 20.68
C GLN A 302 14.85 17.04 19.54
N GLY A 303 14.88 16.34 18.40
CA GLY A 303 14.00 16.59 17.28
C GLY A 303 12.51 16.42 17.60
N ALA A 304 12.17 15.47 18.48
CA ALA A 304 10.80 15.28 18.96
C ALA A 304 10.28 16.51 19.72
N VAL A 305 11.13 17.14 20.56
CA VAL A 305 10.80 18.36 21.31
C VAL A 305 10.64 19.57 20.38
N HIS A 306 11.48 19.67 19.34
CA HIS A 306 11.47 20.79 18.41
C HIS A 306 10.52 20.61 17.21
N GLY A 307 9.80 19.49 17.11
CA GLY A 307 8.89 19.22 16.00
C GLY A 307 9.60 19.04 14.65
N THR A 308 10.86 18.59 14.65
CA THR A 308 11.64 18.38 13.42
C THR A 308 11.02 17.26 12.58
N PRO A 309 10.85 17.44 11.25
CA PRO A 309 10.26 16.42 10.40
C PRO A 309 11.16 15.19 10.28
N VAL A 310 10.54 14.00 10.19
CA VAL A 310 11.22 12.69 10.18
C VAL A 310 12.30 12.59 9.10
N ARG A 311 12.05 13.18 7.92
CA ARG A 311 12.97 13.12 6.79
C ARG A 311 14.27 13.85 7.08
N ASP A 312 14.21 14.95 7.82
CA ASP A 312 15.39 15.74 8.20
C ASP A 312 16.19 15.02 9.28
N LEU A 313 15.51 14.38 10.24
CA LEU A 313 16.15 13.51 11.23
C LEU A 313 16.84 12.30 10.59
N ALA A 314 16.24 11.67 9.58
CA ALA A 314 16.87 10.60 8.82
C ALA A 314 18.10 11.10 8.03
N ALA A 315 18.00 12.26 7.41
CA ALA A 315 19.10 12.89 6.68
C ALA A 315 20.26 13.33 7.59
N GLN A 316 19.96 13.79 8.80
CA GLN A 316 20.93 14.22 9.81
C GLN A 316 21.64 13.03 10.45
N THR A 317 20.90 11.98 10.78
CA THR A 317 21.45 10.81 11.48
C THR A 317 22.13 9.80 10.56
N GLY A 318 21.76 9.79 9.27
CA GLY A 318 22.20 8.76 8.32
C GLY A 318 21.51 7.41 8.52
N TRP A 319 20.43 7.36 9.31
CA TRP A 319 19.60 6.17 9.49
C TRP A 319 18.38 6.20 8.58
N SER A 320 17.79 5.02 8.32
CA SER A 320 16.61 4.92 7.45
C SER A 320 15.39 5.60 8.08
N VAL A 321 14.50 6.13 7.24
CA VAL A 321 13.25 6.78 7.67
C VAL A 321 12.40 5.84 8.54
N GLY A 322 12.34 4.55 8.21
CA GLY A 322 11.62 3.55 9.01
C GLY A 322 12.17 3.39 10.42
N TRP A 323 13.50 3.38 10.58
CA TRP A 323 14.16 3.30 11.89
C TRP A 323 13.89 4.57 12.72
N VAL A 324 13.96 5.74 12.09
CA VAL A 324 13.67 7.03 12.74
C VAL A 324 12.20 7.12 13.16
N CYS A 325 11.26 6.71 12.31
CA CYS A 325 9.83 6.65 12.65
C CYS A 325 9.56 5.77 13.88
N ALA A 326 10.15 4.57 13.92
CA ALA A 326 10.00 3.65 15.03
C ALA A 326 10.48 4.29 16.36
N ARG A 327 11.67 4.90 16.36
CA ARG A 327 12.20 5.58 17.56
C ARG A 327 11.40 6.81 17.96
N LEU A 328 10.91 7.58 17.00
CA LEU A 328 10.07 8.74 17.30
C LEU A 328 8.73 8.32 17.94
N SER A 329 8.17 7.18 17.52
CA SER A 329 6.94 6.62 18.13
C SER A 329 7.16 6.17 19.58
N GLU A 330 8.32 5.58 19.89
CA GLU A 330 8.71 5.19 21.25
C GLU A 330 8.85 6.41 22.16
N VAL A 331 9.51 7.48 21.69
CA VAL A 331 9.66 8.72 22.47
C VAL A 331 8.32 9.39 22.76
N ARG A 332 7.41 9.41 21.78
CA ARG A 332 6.05 9.95 21.97
C ARG A 332 5.23 9.12 22.95
N LYS A 333 5.37 7.79 22.89
CA LYS A 333 4.72 6.87 23.83
C LYS A 333 5.22 7.10 25.27
N ALA A 334 6.54 7.22 25.44
CA ALA A 334 7.15 7.50 26.74
C ALA A 334 6.73 8.87 27.31
N ASN A 335 6.62 9.91 26.47
CA ASN A 335 6.14 11.22 26.91
C ASN A 335 4.65 11.21 27.26
N GLY A 336 3.81 10.47 26.52
CA GLY A 336 2.39 10.33 26.81
C GLY A 336 2.10 9.53 28.09
N GLU A 337 2.93 8.52 28.41
CA GLU A 337 2.84 7.79 29.68
C GLU A 337 3.21 8.67 30.89
N LEU A 338 4.11 9.65 30.71
CA LEU A 338 4.48 10.60 31.77
C LEU A 338 3.39 11.65 32.03
N GLU A 339 2.68 12.11 31.00
CA GLU A 339 1.56 13.05 31.17
C GLU A 339 0.34 12.39 31.82
N GLY A 340 0.14 11.08 31.63
CA GLY A 340 -0.99 10.33 32.20
C GLY A 340 -0.83 9.89 33.67
N VAL A 341 0.37 9.98 34.25
CA VAL A 341 0.64 9.60 35.65
C VAL A 341 0.61 10.82 36.60
N GLY A 342 0.52 12.04 36.05
CA GLY A 342 0.49 13.30 36.80
C GLY A 342 -0.89 13.95 36.93
N ALA A 343 -1.97 13.28 36.50
CA ALA A 343 -3.36 13.71 36.62
C ALA A 343 -4.14 12.71 37.48
#